data_AF-A0A3N5ETV0-F1
#
_entry.id   AF-A0A3N5ETV0-F1
#
_cell.length_a   1.000
_cell.length_b   1.000
_cell.length_c   1.000
_cell.angle_alpha   90.00
_cell.angle_beta   90.00
_cell.angle_gamma   90.00
#
_symmetry.space_group_name_H-M   'P 1'
#
loop_
_entity.id
_entity.type
_entity.pdbx_description
1 polymer ?
#
loop_
_entity_poly.entity_id
_entity_poly.type
_entity_poly.pdbx_seq_one_letter_code
_entity_poly.pdbx_strand_id
1 'polypeptide(L)'
;VVLNAGGLLLSVEQVVVIGSTALLCAILYAVFRYSTVGIAMQASSQNQLAAYYMGIPVKRLNGLVWALAAAVAAVAGLLLAPITFVHVNMGFIGLKAFPAAVVGGFGSLPGAIVGGLIIGVVESLAGFYLPTGFKDIAPYIVVLAMLWFKPNGLFGEKLRKKV
;
A
#
# COMPACT_ATOMS: atom_id res chain seq x y z
N VAL A 1 2.58 -22.67 -16.49
CA VAL A 1 3.50 -23.67 -15.90
C VAL A 1 3.25 -23.67 -14.39
N VAL A 2 3.01 -24.84 -13.80
CA VAL A 2 2.73 -24.97 -12.36
C VAL A 2 3.96 -25.62 -11.73
N LEU A 3 4.61 -24.92 -10.80
CA LEU A 3 5.76 -25.46 -10.08
C LEU A 3 5.24 -26.06 -8.78
N ASN A 4 5.38 -27.37 -8.64
CA ASN A 4 4.83 -28.12 -7.52
C ASN A 4 5.91 -28.24 -6.42
N ALA A 5 5.74 -27.49 -5.34
CA ALA A 5 6.52 -27.67 -4.11
C ALA A 5 5.58 -28.15 -3.01
N GLY A 6 5.51 -29.47 -2.83
CA GLY A 6 4.88 -30.09 -1.65
C GLY A 6 3.38 -29.83 -1.46
N GLY A 7 2.58 -29.76 -2.53
CA GLY A 7 1.11 -29.63 -2.43
C GLY A 7 0.56 -28.22 -2.61
N LEU A 8 1.42 -27.22 -2.81
CA LEU A 8 1.04 -25.87 -3.25
C LEU A 8 1.14 -25.79 -4.77
N LEU A 9 -0.01 -25.72 -5.44
CA LEU A 9 -0.10 -25.40 -6.87
C LEU A 9 0.23 -23.91 -7.07
N LEU A 10 1.52 -23.56 -7.06
CA LEU A 10 1.98 -22.22 -7.38
C LEU A 10 2.06 -22.06 -8.90
N SER A 11 1.08 -21.37 -9.46
CA SER A 11 1.12 -20.90 -10.84
C SER A 11 2.27 -19.89 -10.99
N VAL A 12 3.08 -20.01 -12.05
CA VAL A 12 4.19 -19.08 -12.35
C VAL A 12 3.74 -17.61 -12.29
N GLU A 13 2.48 -17.32 -12.64
CA GLU A 13 1.87 -15.99 -12.53
C GLU A 13 1.90 -15.42 -11.10
N GLN A 14 1.60 -16.23 -10.08
CA GLN A 14 1.63 -15.79 -8.68
C GLN A 14 3.05 -15.52 -8.19
N VAL A 15 4.01 -16.33 -8.62
CA VAL A 15 5.43 -16.15 -8.27
C VAL A 15 5.98 -14.88 -8.91
N VAL A 16 5.64 -14.62 -10.18
CA VAL A 16 6.03 -13.39 -10.87
C VAL A 16 5.42 -12.16 -10.20
N VAL A 17 4.14 -12.20 -9.82
CA VAL A 17 3.46 -11.07 -9.16
C VAL A 17 4.02 -10.80 -7.76
N ILE A 18 4.32 -11.83 -6.98
CA ILE A 18 4.97 -11.66 -5.67
C ILE A 18 6.37 -11.06 -5.87
N GLY A 19 7.15 -11.59 -6.81
CA GLY A 19 8.51 -11.12 -7.12
C GLY A 19 8.54 -9.66 -7.59
N SER A 20 7.65 -9.29 -8.51
CA SER A 20 7.56 -7.92 -9.02
C SER A 20 7.03 -6.93 -7.98
N THR A 21 6.07 -7.35 -7.14
CA THR A 21 5.56 -6.51 -6.05
C THR A 21 6.65 -6.28 -5.01
N ALA A 22 7.40 -7.31 -4.64
CA ALA A 22 8.55 -7.18 -3.75
C ALA A 22 9.63 -6.27 -4.35
N LEU A 23 9.94 -6.42 -5.64
CA LEU A 23 10.89 -5.56 -6.35
C LEU A 23 10.43 -4.10 -6.36
N LEU A 24 9.16 -3.85 -6.67
CA LEU A 24 8.58 -2.52 -6.71
C LEU A 24 8.58 -1.87 -5.32
N CYS A 25 8.22 -2.62 -4.28
CA CYS A 25 8.32 -2.17 -2.89
C CYS A 25 9.76 -1.82 -2.51
N ALA A 26 10.74 -2.65 -2.91
CA ALA A 26 12.16 -2.38 -2.64
C ALA A 26 12.67 -1.14 -3.37
N ILE A 27 12.28 -0.95 -4.64
CA ILE A 27 12.63 0.24 -5.42
C ILE A 27 12.01 1.50 -4.79
N LEU A 28 10.71 1.47 -4.45
CA LEU A 28 10.07 2.59 -3.77
C LEU A 28 10.75 2.89 -2.44
N TYR A 29 11.03 1.87 -1.63
CA TYR A 29 11.74 2.05 -0.37
C TYR A 29 13.11 2.71 -0.58
N ALA A 30 13.87 2.26 -1.57
CA ALA A 30 15.17 2.85 -1.91
C ALA A 30 15.04 4.31 -2.39
N VAL A 31 14.05 4.62 -3.23
CA VAL A 31 13.78 5.99 -3.70
C VAL A 31 13.40 6.89 -2.51
N PHE A 32 12.51 6.46 -1.64
CA PHE A 32 12.10 7.26 -0.49
C PHE A 32 13.21 7.41 0.57
N ARG A 33 14.11 6.43 0.71
CA ARG A 33 15.19 6.46 1.71
C ARG A 33 16.47 7.14 1.22
N TYR A 34 16.86 6.93 -0.03
CA TYR A 34 18.15 7.39 -0.56
C TYR A 34 18.04 8.56 -1.53
N SER A 35 16.88 8.80 -2.16
CA SER A 35 16.75 9.93 -3.09
C SER A 35 16.52 11.24 -2.35
N THR A 36 17.21 12.30 -2.79
CA THR A 36 17.00 13.67 -2.34
C THR A 36 15.55 14.13 -2.54
N VAL A 37 14.89 13.65 -3.60
CA VAL A 37 13.48 13.92 -3.86
C VAL A 37 12.59 13.27 -2.79
N GLY A 38 12.93 12.04 -2.35
CA GLY A 38 12.19 11.33 -1.30
C GLY A 38 12.27 12.02 0.07
N ILE A 39 13.45 12.54 0.40
CA ILE A 39 13.66 13.32 1.64
C ILE A 39 12.90 14.64 1.56
N ALA A 40 12.92 15.32 0.41
CA ALA A 40 12.14 16.54 0.20
C ALA A 40 10.62 16.30 0.30
N MET A 41 10.13 15.14 -0.14
CA MET A 41 8.73 14.71 0.04
C MET A 41 8.36 14.57 1.52
N GLN A 42 9.21 13.93 2.34
CA GLN A 42 8.97 13.81 3.79
C GLN A 42 9.07 15.16 4.52
N ALA A 43 10.03 16.01 4.13
CA ALA A 43 10.14 17.36 4.71
C ALA A 43 8.89 18.21 4.41
N SER A 44 8.36 18.10 3.18
CA SER A 44 7.13 18.79 2.79
C SER A 44 5.88 18.24 3.47
N SER A 45 5.83 16.96 3.89
CA SER A 45 4.67 16.41 4.58
C SER A 45 4.58 16.86 6.05
N GLN A 46 5.72 17.23 6.66
CA GLN A 46 5.74 17.77 8.02
C GLN A 46 5.29 19.24 8.06
N ASN A 47 5.84 20.08 7.17
CA ASN A 47 5.43 21.48 7.06
C ASN A 47 5.76 22.05 5.67
N GLN A 48 4.73 22.20 4.83
CA GLN A 48 4.87 22.73 3.47
C GLN A 48 5.39 24.18 3.44
N LEU A 49 4.98 25.03 4.40
CA LEU A 49 5.43 26.42 4.48
C LEU A 49 6.91 26.51 4.85
N ALA A 50 7.34 25.70 5.83
CA ALA A 50 8.76 25.64 6.21
C ALA A 50 9.63 25.10 5.05
N ALA A 51 9.18 24.03 4.39
CA ALA A 51 9.86 23.48 3.21
C ALA A 51 10.01 24.52 2.09
N TYR A 52 8.98 25.35 1.89
CA TYR A 52 9.01 26.45 0.92
C TYR A 52 10.06 27.51 1.29
N TYR A 53 10.15 27.90 2.58
CA TYR A 53 11.19 28.82 3.05
C TYR A 53 12.61 28.26 2.95
N MET A 54 12.77 26.93 2.98
CA MET A 54 14.05 26.24 2.77
C MET A 54 14.42 26.07 1.28
N GLY A 55 13.66 26.69 0.35
CA GLY A 55 13.94 26.67 -1.08
C GLY A 55 13.48 25.42 -1.83
N ILE A 56 12.67 24.55 -1.19
CA ILE A 56 12.12 23.36 -1.84
C ILE A 56 10.93 23.79 -2.73
N PRO A 57 10.94 23.49 -4.04
CA PRO A 57 9.83 23.84 -4.93
C PRO A 57 8.61 22.94 -4.70
N VAL A 58 7.82 23.22 -3.67
CA VAL A 58 6.65 22.43 -3.24
C VAL A 58 5.66 22.16 -4.37
N LYS A 59 5.42 23.14 -5.27
CA LYS A 59 4.53 22.95 -6.43
C LYS A 59 5.00 21.85 -7.40
N ARG A 60 6.30 21.83 -7.73
CA ARG A 60 6.88 20.79 -8.60
C ARG A 60 6.93 19.45 -7.88
N LEU A 61 7.26 19.48 -6.59
CA LEU A 61 7.30 18.29 -5.75
C LEU A 61 5.94 17.59 -5.69
N ASN A 62 4.84 18.34 -5.50
CA ASN A 62 3.49 17.77 -5.49
C ASN A 62 3.14 17.14 -6.85
N GLY A 63 3.50 17.78 -7.96
CA GLY A 63 3.34 17.20 -9.29
C GLY A 63 4.10 15.88 -9.47
N LEU A 64 5.34 15.80 -8.95
CA LEU A 64 6.13 14.56 -8.95
C LEU A 64 5.51 13.47 -8.07
N VAL A 65 4.97 13.82 -6.90
CA VAL A 65 4.26 12.87 -6.02
C VAL A 65 3.06 12.27 -6.74
N TRP A 66 2.24 13.10 -7.40
CA TRP A 66 1.09 12.64 -8.17
C TRP A 66 1.50 11.77 -9.36
N ALA A 67 2.54 12.16 -10.09
CA ALA A 67 3.07 11.36 -11.19
C ALA A 67 3.60 9.99 -10.70
N LEU A 68 4.29 9.96 -9.56
CA LEU A 68 4.80 8.74 -8.95
C LEU A 68 3.65 7.85 -8.46
N ALA A 69 2.63 8.42 -7.81
CA ALA A 69 1.44 7.69 -7.40
C ALA A 69 0.72 7.04 -8.59
N ALA A 70 0.55 7.78 -9.69
CA ALA A 70 -0.05 7.27 -10.91
C ALA A 70 0.78 6.13 -11.54
N ALA A 71 2.11 6.28 -11.58
CA ALA A 71 3.01 5.25 -12.08
C ALA A 71 2.93 3.95 -11.24
N VAL A 72 2.93 4.07 -9.91
CA VAL A 72 2.80 2.92 -9.02
C VAL A 72 1.43 2.25 -9.17
N ALA A 73 0.36 3.04 -9.26
CA ALA A 73 -1.00 2.52 -9.49
C ALA A 73 -1.11 1.78 -10.83
N ALA A 74 -0.48 2.30 -11.90
CA ALA A 74 -0.47 1.65 -13.20
C ALA A 74 0.25 0.29 -13.17
N VAL A 75 1.40 0.21 -12.51
CA VAL A 75 2.14 -1.06 -12.37
C VAL A 75 1.36 -2.04 -11.49
N ALA A 76 0.75 -1.58 -10.39
CA ALA A 76 -0.10 -2.42 -9.55
C ALA A 76 -1.31 -2.96 -10.32
N GLY A 77 -1.95 -2.14 -11.17
CA GLY A 77 -3.05 -2.57 -12.03
C GLY A 77 -2.63 -3.59 -13.08
N LEU A 78 -1.49 -3.40 -13.73
CA LEU A 78 -0.92 -4.37 -14.69
C LEU A 78 -0.62 -5.72 -14.05
N LEU A 79 -0.14 -5.71 -12.81
CA LEU A 79 0.13 -6.93 -12.04
C LEU A 79 -1.15 -7.67 -11.62
N LEU A 80 -2.24 -6.94 -11.44
CA LEU A 80 -3.51 -7.49 -10.98
C LEU A 80 -4.38 -7.99 -12.15
N ALA A 81 -4.26 -7.39 -13.33
CA ALA A 81 -5.01 -7.75 -14.55
C ALA A 81 -5.04 -9.26 -14.89
N PRO A 82 -3.93 -10.01 -14.84
CA PRO A 82 -3.95 -11.45 -15.15
C PRO A 82 -4.63 -12.30 -14.06
N ILE A 83 -4.74 -11.79 -12.82
CA ILE A 83 -5.26 -12.57 -11.68
C ILE A 83 -6.78 -12.49 -11.59
N THR A 84 -7.37 -11.30 -11.75
CA THR A 84 -8.79 -11.11 -11.43
C THR A 84 -9.73 -11.14 -12.62
N PHE A 85 -9.20 -11.26 -13.85
CA PHE A 85 -9.91 -10.97 -15.10
C PHE A 85 -10.55 -9.56 -15.11
N VAL A 86 -10.56 -8.90 -16.26
CA VAL A 86 -11.06 -7.52 -16.33
C VAL A 86 -12.59 -7.54 -16.26
N HIS A 87 -13.13 -7.04 -15.14
CA HIS A 87 -14.58 -6.96 -14.90
C HIS A 87 -14.99 -5.53 -14.52
N VAL A 88 -16.23 -5.14 -14.84
CA VAL A 88 -16.78 -3.79 -14.56
C VAL A 88 -16.73 -3.45 -13.06
N ASN A 89 -16.76 -4.47 -12.20
CA ASN A 89 -16.67 -4.32 -10.74
C ASN A 89 -15.23 -4.20 -10.19
N MET A 90 -14.19 -4.11 -11.03
CA MET A 90 -12.81 -3.95 -10.55
C MET A 90 -12.57 -2.62 -9.81
N GLY A 91 -13.41 -1.60 -10.02
CA GLY A 91 -13.35 -0.34 -9.27
C GLY A 91 -13.49 -0.53 -7.75
N PHE A 92 -14.20 -1.58 -7.31
CA PHE A 92 -14.36 -1.90 -5.89
C PHE A 92 -13.04 -2.31 -5.20
N ILE A 93 -12.01 -2.66 -5.96
CA ILE A 93 -10.67 -2.96 -5.42
C ILE A 93 -10.06 -1.70 -4.77
N GLY A 94 -10.30 -0.52 -5.34
CA GLY A 94 -9.84 0.75 -4.75
C GLY A 94 -10.44 0.99 -3.37
N LEU A 95 -11.71 0.65 -3.18
CA LEU A 95 -12.38 0.76 -1.89
C LEU A 95 -11.80 -0.24 -0.86
N LYS A 96 -11.35 -1.42 -1.29
CA LYS A 96 -10.64 -2.39 -0.42
C LYS A 96 -9.20 -2.00 -0.11
N ALA A 97 -8.55 -1.28 -1.03
CA ALA A 97 -7.19 -0.79 -0.83
C ALA A 97 -7.11 0.32 0.23
N PHE A 98 -8.19 1.08 0.42
CA PHE A 98 -8.25 2.13 1.44
C PHE A 98 -8.06 1.57 2.87
N PRO A 99 -8.78 0.51 3.28
CA PRO A 99 -8.49 -0.23 4.49
C PRO A 99 -7.02 -0.61 4.70
N ALA A 100 -6.38 -1.14 3.66
CA ALA A 100 -4.98 -1.56 3.74
C ALA A 100 -4.05 -0.38 4.01
N ALA A 101 -4.30 0.77 3.36
CA ALA A 101 -3.55 2.00 3.59
C ALA A 101 -3.75 2.56 5.00
N VAL A 102 -4.97 2.53 5.53
CA VAL A 102 -5.28 2.99 6.90
C VAL A 102 -4.60 2.11 7.95
N VAL A 103 -4.68 0.78 7.80
CA VAL A 103 -4.02 -0.16 8.71
C VAL A 103 -2.50 0.01 8.68
N GLY A 104 -1.93 0.27 7.51
CA GLY A 104 -0.50 0.52 7.41
C GLY A 104 -0.04 1.88 7.94
N GLY A 105 -0.91 2.90 7.84
CA GLY A 105 -0.64 4.28 8.21
C GLY A 105 -0.06 5.10 7.05
N PHE A 106 -0.67 6.26 6.76
CA PHE A 106 -0.32 7.13 5.62
C PHE A 106 1.10 7.74 5.70
N GLY A 107 1.68 7.83 6.90
CA GLY A 107 3.00 8.46 7.10
C GLY A 107 4.19 7.52 6.93
N SER A 108 3.98 6.22 6.81
CA SER A 108 5.07 5.23 6.81
C SER A 108 4.95 4.24 5.66
N LEU A 109 5.87 4.31 4.69
CA LEU A 109 5.95 3.37 3.57
C LEU A 109 6.06 1.90 4.02
N PRO A 110 6.91 1.54 5.02
CA PRO A 110 6.98 0.15 5.50
C PRO A 110 5.68 -0.32 6.15
N GLY A 111 5.00 0.60 6.86
CA GLY A 111 3.71 0.30 7.48
C GLY A 111 2.63 0.01 6.44
N ALA A 112 2.56 0.79 5.36
CA ALA A 112 1.65 0.54 4.24
C ALA A 112 1.81 -0.86 3.63
N ILE A 113 3.04 -1.34 3.46
CA ILE A 113 3.34 -2.69 2.92
C ILE A 113 2.81 -3.77 3.88
N VAL A 114 3.12 -3.64 5.17
CA VAL A 114 2.67 -4.61 6.19
C VAL A 114 1.14 -4.59 6.32
N GLY A 115 0.51 -3.40 6.28
CA GLY A 115 -0.94 -3.26 6.30
C GLY A 115 -1.63 -3.94 5.12
N GLY A 116 -1.09 -3.77 3.90
CA GLY A 116 -1.56 -4.46 2.71
C GLY A 116 -1.45 -5.98 2.80
N LEU A 117 -0.32 -6.50 3.31
CA LEU A 117 -0.15 -7.95 3.53
C LEU A 117 -1.14 -8.49 4.56
N ILE A 118 -1.33 -7.81 5.68
CA ILE A 118 -2.30 -8.22 6.71
C ILE A 118 -3.70 -8.30 6.11
N ILE A 119 -4.14 -7.25 5.40
CA ILE A 119 -5.47 -7.25 4.78
C ILE A 119 -5.60 -8.36 3.73
N GLY A 120 -4.60 -8.58 2.89
CA GLY A 120 -4.61 -9.64 1.90
C GLY A 120 -4.71 -11.04 2.52
N VAL A 121 -4.01 -11.29 3.62
CA VAL A 121 -4.10 -12.55 4.37
C VAL A 121 -5.47 -12.70 5.02
N VAL A 122 -5.99 -11.65 5.66
CA VAL A 122 -7.33 -11.68 6.28
C VAL A 122 -8.41 -11.90 5.24
N GLU A 123 -8.35 -11.24 4.08
CA GLU A 123 -9.29 -11.43 2.98
C GLU A 123 -9.24 -12.88 2.44
N SER A 124 -8.04 -13.45 2.34
CA SER A 124 -7.85 -14.85 1.91
C SER A 124 -8.42 -15.85 2.92
N LEU A 125 -8.18 -15.63 4.22
CA LEU A 125 -8.72 -16.48 5.29
C LEU A 125 -10.24 -16.35 5.45
N ALA A 126 -10.77 -15.13 5.33
CA ALA A 126 -12.22 -14.87 5.37
C ALA A 126 -12.93 -15.54 4.19
N GLY A 127 -12.30 -15.58 3.01
CA GLY A 127 -12.81 -16.32 1.86
C GLY A 127 -12.78 -17.85 2.00
N PHE A 128 -11.95 -18.40 2.90
CA PHE A 128 -11.87 -19.83 3.16
C PHE A 128 -12.82 -20.29 4.28
N TYR A 129 -12.99 -19.48 5.32
CA TYR A 129 -13.76 -19.86 6.51
C TYR A 129 -15.24 -19.42 6.52
N LEU A 130 -15.64 -18.37 5.78
CA LEU A 130 -17.00 -17.80 5.86
C LEU A 130 -17.78 -17.80 4.52
N PRO A 131 -19.13 -17.74 4.57
CA PRO A 131 -19.99 -17.67 3.38
C PRO A 131 -19.70 -16.47 2.45
N THR A 132 -20.08 -16.61 1.19
CA THR A 132 -19.90 -15.62 0.12
C THR A 132 -20.47 -14.25 0.51
N GLY A 133 -19.59 -13.25 0.69
CA GLY A 133 -19.94 -11.87 1.08
C GLY A 133 -19.08 -11.31 2.21
N PHE A 134 -18.60 -12.17 3.13
CA PHE A 134 -17.72 -11.73 4.22
C PHE A 134 -16.32 -11.34 3.76
N LYS A 135 -15.87 -11.86 2.61
CA LYS A 135 -14.59 -11.48 1.98
C LYS A 135 -14.51 -9.99 1.69
N ASP A 136 -15.63 -9.36 1.29
CA ASP A 136 -15.66 -7.94 0.94
C ASP A 136 -15.76 -7.03 2.17
N ILE A 137 -16.33 -7.54 3.26
CA ILE A 137 -16.56 -6.79 4.51
C ILE A 137 -15.35 -6.91 5.46
N ALA A 138 -14.59 -8.01 5.39
CA ALA A 138 -13.47 -8.28 6.29
C ALA A 138 -12.43 -7.14 6.36
N PRO A 139 -11.99 -6.52 5.24
CA PRO A 139 -11.04 -5.40 5.30
C PRO A 139 -11.56 -4.21 6.12
N TYR A 140 -12.86 -3.89 6.02
CA TYR A 140 -13.47 -2.78 6.73
C TYR A 140 -13.60 -3.05 8.23
N ILE A 141 -13.92 -4.29 8.62
CA ILE A 141 -13.94 -4.70 10.02
C ILE A 141 -12.54 -4.60 10.64
N VAL A 142 -11.50 -5.03 9.91
CA VAL A 142 -10.12 -4.93 10.37
C VAL A 142 -9.72 -3.47 10.61
N VAL A 143 -10.08 -2.57 9.70
CA VAL A 143 -9.83 -1.12 9.89
C VAL A 143 -10.54 -0.58 11.11
N LEU A 144 -11.82 -0.89 11.29
CA LEU A 144 -12.60 -0.45 12.44
C LEU A 144 -11.97 -0.93 13.75
N ALA A 145 -11.58 -2.20 13.83
CA ALA A 145 -10.87 -2.74 14.97
C ALA A 145 -9.52 -2.03 15.18
N MET A 146 -8.79 -1.78 14.10
CA MET A 146 -7.45 -1.20 14.16
C MET A 146 -7.46 0.27 14.57
N LEU A 147 -8.44 1.05 14.11
CA LEU A 147 -8.67 2.41 14.58
C LEU A 147 -9.01 2.45 16.07
N TRP A 148 -9.68 1.41 16.58
CA TRP A 148 -10.02 1.33 18.00
C TRP A 148 -8.80 1.04 18.89
N PHE A 149 -7.89 0.18 18.43
CA PHE A 149 -6.68 -0.17 19.18
C PHE A 149 -5.50 0.79 18.94
N LYS A 150 -5.33 1.33 17.73
CA LYS A 150 -4.16 2.12 17.34
C LYS A 150 -4.51 3.10 16.20
N PRO A 151 -5.12 4.26 16.52
CA PRO A 151 -5.68 5.19 15.53
C PRO A 151 -4.66 5.81 14.55
N ASN A 152 -3.36 5.74 14.85
CA ASN A 152 -2.30 6.24 13.97
C ASN A 152 -1.74 5.20 12.98
N GLY A 153 -2.28 3.97 12.93
CA GLY A 153 -1.73 2.92 12.09
C GLY A 153 -0.57 2.16 12.74
N LEU A 154 -0.05 1.12 12.07
CA LEU A 154 0.91 0.18 12.67
C LEU A 154 2.26 0.87 12.95
N PHE A 155 2.64 1.80 12.07
CA PHE A 155 3.89 2.57 12.12
C PHE A 155 3.68 4.10 12.02
N GLY A 156 2.51 4.60 12.43
CA GLY A 156 2.26 6.05 12.47
C GLY A 156 3.31 6.80 13.27
N GLU A 157 3.87 7.85 12.68
CA GLU A 157 4.80 8.75 13.36
C GLU A 157 4.15 9.26 14.65
N LYS A 158 4.83 9.04 15.78
CA LYS A 158 4.50 9.74 17.02
C LYS A 158 4.82 11.21 16.74
N LEU A 159 3.79 12.01 16.44
CA LEU A 159 3.83 13.47 16.53
C LEU A 159 4.12 13.84 17.99
N ARG A 160 5.35 13.63 18.44
CA ARG A 160 5.84 14.14 19.70
C ARG A 160 6.17 15.60 19.46
N LYS A 161 5.13 16.43 19.55
CA LYS A 161 5.27 17.86 19.73
C LYS A 161 6.12 18.06 20.98
N LYS A 162 7.43 18.31 20.80
CA LYS A 162 8.26 18.87 21.87
C LYS A 162 7.75 20.29 22.05
N VAL A 163 6.95 20.49 23.10
CA VAL A 163 6.77 21.80 23.75
C VAL A 163 8.10 22.23 24.35
#